data_AF-A0A6A3A106-F1
#
_entry.id   AF-A0A6A3A106-F1
#
_cell.length_a   1.000
_cell.length_b   1.000
_cell.length_c   1.000
_cell.angle_alpha   90.00
_cell.angle_beta   90.00
_cell.angle_gamma   90.00
#
_symmetry.space_group_name_H-M   'P 1'
#
loop_
_entity.id
_entity.type
_entity.pdbx_description
1 polymer ?
#
loop_
_entity_poly.entity_id
_entity_poly.type
_entity_poly.pdbx_seq_one_letter_code
_entity_poly.pdbx_strand_id
1 'polypeptide(L)'
;MGGGAGIQYLGHFGLQPVFATPETQIGFHPDAGASFHLSRLPGHLGEYLGLTGEKLGGVEMISCGVATHFSHTEKLPLIEEELGNLVTDDPSVIDSTLEKYSDVVYPEKISALHRTLSQHQSTYFALKTPTMDTKPDLATITRGSPPKSEGVNRLESTALTLSINTNHKDESEASATNDPWCNSTLKKLKQASPLSLKVSLRSIREGRFQTLDQCLIREYRMSCQGISKQISNDFCEGDRARVLDKDFAPKWEPPSLEKVSDDMVDQYFAPLGESEPNLELPSKQREAFN
;
A
#
# COMPACT_ATOMS: atom_id res chain seq x y z
N MET A 1 -5.96 8.70 -3.15
CA MET A 1 -6.41 7.50 -2.40
C MET A 1 -6.81 6.42 -3.38
N GLY A 2 -6.83 5.17 -2.94
CA GLY A 2 -7.25 4.02 -3.74
C GLY A 2 -6.31 3.76 -4.93
N GLY A 3 -6.86 3.27 -6.05
CA GLY A 3 -6.09 3.08 -7.29
C GLY A 3 -5.35 4.33 -7.80
N GLY A 4 -5.79 5.54 -7.45
CA GLY A 4 -5.05 6.78 -7.75
C GLY A 4 -3.69 6.87 -7.05
N ALA A 5 -3.54 6.26 -5.86
CA ALA A 5 -2.25 6.14 -5.18
C ALA A 5 -1.29 5.21 -5.96
N GLY A 6 -1.80 4.14 -6.57
CA GLY A 6 -1.01 3.26 -7.45
C GLY A 6 -0.50 3.98 -8.69
N ILE A 7 -1.37 4.74 -9.38
CA ILE A 7 -0.98 5.52 -10.56
C ILE A 7 0.11 6.55 -10.22
N GLN A 8 -0.04 7.27 -9.11
CA GLN A 8 0.93 8.29 -8.69
C GLN A 8 2.28 7.69 -8.30
N TYR A 9 2.28 6.56 -7.58
CA TYR A 9 3.51 5.88 -7.17
C TYR A 9 4.37 5.41 -8.37
N LEU A 10 3.72 5.10 -9.49
CA LEU A 10 4.41 4.66 -10.71
C LEU A 10 4.97 5.81 -11.55
N GLY A 11 4.55 7.04 -11.29
CA GLY A 11 5.13 8.24 -11.89
C GLY A 11 6.54 8.52 -11.35
N HIS A 12 7.39 9.16 -12.16
CA HIS A 12 8.71 9.63 -11.69
C HIS A 12 8.57 10.73 -10.64
N PHE A 13 7.63 11.63 -10.88
CA PHE A 13 7.28 12.73 -9.99
C PHE A 13 5.76 12.83 -9.92
N GLY A 14 5.23 13.10 -8.73
CA GLY A 14 3.79 13.21 -8.51
C GLY A 14 3.51 14.05 -7.28
N LEU A 15 2.40 14.79 -7.32
CA LEU A 15 1.92 15.55 -6.18
C LEU A 15 0.90 14.71 -5.42
N GLN A 16 1.25 14.36 -4.18
CA GLN A 16 0.40 13.56 -3.32
C GLN A 16 0.33 14.17 -1.92
N PRO A 17 -0.80 14.77 -1.52
CA PRO A 17 -0.95 15.33 -0.17
C PRO A 17 -1.28 14.25 0.87
N VAL A 18 -1.96 13.17 0.45
CA VAL A 18 -2.35 12.03 1.30
C VAL A 18 -2.27 10.72 0.52
N PHE A 19 -1.66 9.71 1.12
CA PHE A 19 -1.66 8.33 0.63
C PHE A 19 -2.57 7.46 1.50
N ALA A 20 -3.44 6.66 0.86
CA ALA A 20 -4.28 5.68 1.54
C ALA A 20 -4.88 4.69 0.54
N THR A 21 -5.01 3.45 0.96
CA THR A 21 -5.65 2.33 0.25
C THR A 21 -6.80 1.76 1.10
N PRO A 22 -7.98 2.40 1.12
CA PRO A 22 -9.11 2.00 1.96
C PRO A 22 -10.02 0.94 1.32
N GLU A 23 -9.58 0.24 0.28
CA GLU A 23 -10.38 -0.68 -0.55
C GLU A 23 -11.04 -1.80 0.26
N THR A 24 -10.33 -2.33 1.28
CA THR A 24 -10.89 -3.37 2.17
C THR A 24 -12.14 -2.91 2.90
N GLN A 25 -12.28 -1.60 3.09
CA GLN A 25 -13.43 -1.00 3.77
C GLN A 25 -14.68 -0.94 2.88
N ILE A 26 -14.52 -1.02 1.55
CA ILE A 26 -15.62 -1.09 0.57
C ILE A 26 -15.82 -2.51 0.02
N GLY A 27 -15.22 -3.53 0.62
CA GLY A 27 -15.35 -4.90 0.13
C GLY A 27 -14.50 -5.22 -1.11
N PHE A 28 -13.41 -4.47 -1.33
CA PHE A 28 -12.50 -4.65 -2.46
C PHE A 28 -11.04 -4.85 -2.00
N HIS A 29 -10.16 -5.32 -2.88
CA HIS A 29 -8.72 -5.37 -2.61
C HIS A 29 -8.02 -4.11 -3.15
N PRO A 30 -6.88 -3.69 -2.57
CA PRO A 30 -6.03 -2.69 -3.18
C PRO A 30 -5.62 -3.10 -4.60
N ASP A 31 -5.87 -2.22 -5.56
CA ASP A 31 -5.70 -2.46 -7.00
C ASP A 31 -4.72 -1.46 -7.65
N ALA A 32 -4.68 -1.41 -8.99
CA ALA A 32 -3.83 -0.50 -9.77
C ALA A 32 -2.32 -0.54 -9.41
N GLY A 33 -1.80 -1.75 -9.17
CA GLY A 33 -0.41 -1.98 -8.76
C GLY A 33 -0.18 -1.78 -7.26
N ALA A 34 -1.22 -1.71 -6.44
CA ALA A 34 -1.11 -1.59 -4.99
C ALA A 34 -0.27 -2.69 -4.35
N SER A 35 -0.47 -3.94 -4.76
CA SER A 35 0.33 -5.05 -4.25
C SER A 35 1.81 -4.95 -4.62
N PHE A 36 2.16 -4.26 -5.71
CA PHE A 36 3.55 -3.98 -6.07
C PHE A 36 4.19 -2.99 -5.09
N HIS A 37 3.60 -1.81 -4.90
CA HIS A 37 4.24 -0.77 -4.09
C HIS A 37 4.12 -1.02 -2.59
N LEU A 38 2.95 -1.48 -2.10
CA LEU A 38 2.76 -1.80 -0.68
C LEU A 38 3.75 -2.89 -0.23
N SER A 39 3.99 -3.92 -1.05
CA SER A 39 4.88 -5.03 -0.68
C SER A 39 6.36 -4.65 -0.55
N ARG A 40 6.75 -3.49 -1.09
CA ARG A 40 8.09 -2.92 -1.06
C ARG A 40 8.28 -1.90 0.07
N LEU A 41 7.22 -1.54 0.77
CA LEU A 41 7.32 -0.67 1.93
C LEU A 41 8.08 -1.37 3.08
N PRO A 42 8.84 -0.61 3.89
CA PRO A 42 9.67 -1.18 4.94
C PRO A 42 8.88 -2.06 5.93
N GLY A 43 9.45 -3.22 6.27
CA GLY A 43 8.86 -4.17 7.23
C GLY A 43 7.51 -4.73 6.75
N HIS A 44 6.47 -4.50 7.55
CA HIS A 44 5.08 -4.89 7.25
C HIS A 44 4.15 -3.67 7.09
N LEU A 45 4.72 -2.49 6.83
CA LEU A 45 3.94 -1.26 6.68
C LEU A 45 2.91 -1.36 5.54
N GLY A 46 3.26 -1.98 4.42
CA GLY A 46 2.33 -2.17 3.32
C GLY A 46 1.12 -3.03 3.66
N GLU A 47 1.32 -4.09 4.45
CA GLU A 47 0.22 -4.90 4.99
C GLU A 47 -0.67 -4.03 5.88
N TYR A 48 -0.08 -3.21 6.76
CA TYR A 48 -0.83 -2.29 7.62
C TYR A 48 -1.68 -1.31 6.83
N LEU A 49 -1.09 -0.61 5.86
CA LEU A 49 -1.80 0.38 5.05
C LEU A 49 -2.89 -0.26 4.19
N GLY A 50 -2.57 -1.37 3.51
CA GLY A 50 -3.50 -2.09 2.64
C GLY A 50 -4.70 -2.67 3.37
N LEU A 51 -4.52 -3.12 4.62
CA LEU A 51 -5.58 -3.77 5.39
C LEU A 51 -6.44 -2.78 6.18
N THR A 52 -5.82 -1.75 6.76
CA THR A 52 -6.51 -0.79 7.63
C THR A 52 -7.07 0.42 6.88
N GLY A 53 -6.52 0.73 5.70
CA GLY A 53 -6.80 1.97 4.99
C GLY A 53 -6.32 3.22 5.73
N GLU A 54 -5.31 3.08 6.60
CA GLU A 54 -4.71 4.23 7.30
C GLU A 54 -4.17 5.25 6.29
N LYS A 55 -4.31 6.52 6.65
CA LYS A 55 -3.84 7.64 5.84
C LYS A 55 -2.43 8.01 6.26
N LEU A 56 -1.55 8.19 5.27
CA LEU A 56 -0.25 8.80 5.47
C LEU A 56 -0.28 10.25 5.01
N GLY A 57 0.22 11.15 5.87
CA GLY A 57 0.50 12.54 5.51
C GLY A 57 1.85 12.71 4.81
N GLY A 58 2.12 13.90 4.26
CA GLY A 58 3.35 14.18 3.50
C GLY A 58 4.65 13.81 4.20
N VAL A 59 4.78 14.17 5.49
CA VAL A 59 5.96 13.86 6.30
C VAL A 59 6.18 12.35 6.43
N GLU A 60 5.10 11.58 6.60
CA GLU A 60 5.17 10.14 6.70
C GLU A 60 5.53 9.52 5.34
N MET A 61 4.92 10.01 4.25
CA MET A 61 5.22 9.51 2.90
C MET A 61 6.71 9.65 2.54
N ILE A 62 7.36 10.75 2.91
CA ILE A 62 8.83 10.90 2.73
C ILE A 62 9.58 9.87 3.56
N SER A 63 9.18 9.71 4.82
CA SER A 63 9.89 8.87 5.78
C SER A 63 9.86 7.38 5.43
N CYS A 64 8.83 6.92 4.71
CA CYS A 64 8.70 5.53 4.26
C CYS A 64 9.01 5.31 2.78
N GLY A 65 9.45 6.34 2.05
CA GLY A 65 9.82 6.25 0.64
C GLY A 65 8.62 6.14 -0.32
N VAL A 66 7.42 6.56 0.11
CA VAL A 66 6.25 6.74 -0.77
C VAL A 66 6.35 8.03 -1.58
N ALA A 67 6.90 9.09 -0.99
CA ALA A 67 7.16 10.37 -1.65
C ALA A 67 8.67 10.62 -1.73
N THR A 68 9.11 11.33 -2.78
CA THR A 68 10.51 11.69 -3.01
C THR A 68 10.86 13.07 -2.45
N HIS A 69 9.94 14.03 -2.55
CA HIS A 69 10.09 15.41 -2.11
C HIS A 69 8.92 15.86 -1.26
N PHE A 70 9.15 16.79 -0.34
CA PHE A 70 8.10 17.42 0.45
C PHE A 70 8.23 18.92 0.36
N SER A 71 7.13 19.61 0.09
CA SER A 71 7.09 21.06 0.06
C SER A 71 5.76 21.53 0.62
N HIS A 72 5.78 22.70 1.25
CA HIS A 72 4.56 23.38 1.67
C HIS A 72 3.79 23.96 0.48
N THR A 73 2.46 24.04 0.62
CA THR A 73 1.53 24.47 -0.44
C THR A 73 1.84 25.88 -0.96
N GLU A 74 2.38 26.76 -0.11
CA GLU A 74 2.71 28.15 -0.45
C GLU A 74 3.80 28.24 -1.52
N LYS A 75 4.66 27.22 -1.65
CA LYS A 75 5.71 27.14 -2.68
C LYS A 75 5.21 26.55 -3.99
N LEU A 76 4.02 25.96 -4.02
CA LEU A 76 3.51 25.23 -5.19
C LEU A 76 3.44 26.09 -6.47
N PRO A 77 2.98 27.37 -6.42
CA PRO A 77 2.97 28.22 -7.61
C PRO A 77 4.38 28.47 -8.18
N LEU A 78 5.39 28.58 -7.32
CA LEU A 78 6.79 28.77 -7.74
C LEU A 78 7.36 27.52 -8.39
N ILE A 79 7.02 26.34 -7.84
CA ILE A 79 7.40 25.05 -8.42
C ILE A 79 6.76 24.88 -9.80
N GLU A 80 5.46 25.16 -9.94
CA GLU A 80 4.75 25.06 -11.21
C GLU A 80 5.34 25.99 -12.27
N GLU A 81 5.68 27.23 -11.89
CA GLU A 81 6.33 28.20 -12.78
C GLU A 81 7.73 27.74 -13.22
N GLU A 82 8.58 27.29 -12.29
CA GLU A 82 9.94 26.86 -12.64
C GLU A 82 9.91 25.59 -13.50
N LEU A 83 9.09 24.60 -13.14
CA LEU A 83 8.92 23.38 -13.94
C LEU A 83 8.34 23.68 -15.33
N GLY A 84 7.39 24.60 -15.44
CA GLY A 84 6.79 25.00 -16.72
C GLY A 84 7.76 25.70 -17.68
N ASN A 85 8.82 26.30 -17.14
CA ASN A 85 9.87 26.97 -17.92
C ASN A 85 11.03 26.05 -18.32
N LEU A 86 11.08 24.81 -17.81
CA LEU A 86 12.11 23.84 -18.18
C LEU A 86 11.90 23.36 -19.62
N VAL A 87 12.95 23.44 -20.43
CA VAL A 87 13.00 22.89 -21.79
C VAL A 87 13.92 21.67 -21.81
N THR A 88 13.56 20.67 -21.02
CA THR A 88 14.29 19.39 -20.91
C THR A 88 13.34 18.28 -20.46
N ASP A 89 13.60 17.06 -20.91
CA ASP A 89 12.97 15.82 -20.46
C ASP A 89 13.87 15.00 -19.52
N ASP A 90 15.07 15.48 -19.22
CA ASP A 90 16.02 14.83 -18.32
C ASP A 90 15.49 14.80 -16.87
N PRO A 91 15.19 13.62 -16.30
CA PRO A 91 14.66 13.48 -14.95
C PRO A 91 15.60 14.04 -13.88
N SER A 92 16.93 14.04 -14.11
CA SER A 92 17.90 14.55 -13.14
C SER A 92 17.82 16.07 -12.98
N VAL A 93 17.48 16.79 -14.05
CA VAL A 93 17.27 18.25 -14.01
C VAL A 93 15.96 18.59 -13.32
N ILE A 94 14.92 17.79 -13.54
CA ILE A 94 13.63 17.93 -12.86
C ILE A 94 13.81 17.67 -11.36
N ASP A 95 14.50 16.59 -10.97
CA ASP A 95 14.83 16.25 -9.59
C ASP A 95 15.60 17.37 -8.89
N SER A 96 16.65 17.87 -9.53
CA SER A 96 17.45 18.99 -9.01
C SER A 96 16.64 20.27 -8.84
N THR A 97 15.65 20.51 -9.71
CA THR A 97 14.73 21.66 -9.60
C THR A 97 13.79 21.50 -8.41
N LEU A 98 13.20 20.30 -8.24
CA LEU A 98 12.31 19.99 -7.11
C LEU A 98 13.04 20.06 -5.76
N GLU A 99 14.29 19.61 -5.70
CA GLU A 99 15.09 19.62 -4.46
C GLU A 99 15.31 21.05 -3.93
N LYS A 100 15.33 22.08 -4.80
CA LYS A 100 15.44 23.51 -4.37
C LYS A 100 14.29 23.95 -3.49
N TYR A 101 13.11 23.37 -3.72
CA TYR A 101 11.89 23.72 -2.99
C TYR A 101 11.54 22.73 -1.89
N SER A 102 12.25 21.60 -1.84
CA SER A 102 12.05 20.51 -0.88
C SER A 102 12.47 20.93 0.53
N ASP A 103 11.62 20.66 1.51
CA ASP A 103 11.87 20.88 2.94
C ASP A 103 12.28 19.56 3.60
N VAL A 104 13.30 19.63 4.46
CA VAL A 104 13.70 18.49 5.29
C VAL A 104 12.71 18.34 6.44
N VAL A 105 11.97 17.23 6.44
CA VAL A 105 10.98 16.91 7.46
C VAL A 105 11.32 15.62 8.20
N TYR A 106 10.92 15.54 9.47
CA TYR A 106 11.10 14.37 10.30
C TYR A 106 9.75 13.88 10.83
N PRO A 107 9.48 12.57 10.80
CA PRO A 107 8.24 12.04 11.30
C PRO A 107 8.18 12.21 12.81
N GLU A 108 7.00 12.55 13.32
CA GLU A 108 6.78 12.59 14.76
C GLU A 108 6.98 11.19 15.36
N LYS A 109 7.51 11.13 16.58
CA LYS A 109 7.79 9.87 17.31
C LYS A 109 6.55 9.00 17.55
N ILE A 110 5.35 9.57 17.38
CA ILE A 110 4.06 8.91 17.62
C ILE A 110 3.48 8.31 16.33
N SER A 111 4.03 8.65 15.16
CA SER A 111 3.54 8.22 13.85
C SER A 111 3.42 6.70 13.74
N ALA A 112 2.48 6.25 12.90
CA ALA A 112 2.30 4.83 12.59
C ALA A 112 3.63 4.23 12.08
N LEU A 113 4.41 5.01 11.33
CA LEU A 113 5.76 4.67 10.88
C LEU A 113 6.74 4.42 12.01
N HIS A 114 6.82 5.33 12.99
CA HIS A 114 7.74 5.11 14.11
C HIS A 114 7.38 3.82 14.84
N ARG A 115 6.09 3.47 14.99
CA ARG A 115 5.67 2.24 15.69
C ARG A 115 5.87 0.97 14.87
N THR A 116 5.60 0.98 13.57
CA THR A 116 5.87 -0.17 12.68
C THR A 116 7.37 -0.38 12.43
N LEU A 117 8.19 0.67 12.50
CA LEU A 117 9.63 0.61 12.22
C LEU A 117 10.52 0.57 13.47
N SER A 118 10.12 1.12 14.62
CA SER A 118 10.93 1.12 15.87
C SER A 118 11.10 -0.26 16.49
N GLN A 119 10.23 -1.23 16.16
CA GLN A 119 10.45 -2.64 16.48
C GLN A 119 11.57 -3.28 15.63
N HIS A 120 12.09 -2.56 14.63
CA HIS A 120 13.19 -2.96 13.75
C HIS A 120 14.32 -1.91 13.79
N GLN A 121 15.09 -1.90 14.89
CA GLN A 121 16.21 -0.95 15.08
C GLN A 121 17.26 -0.97 13.95
N SER A 122 17.45 -2.10 13.25
CA SER A 122 18.45 -2.21 12.17
C SER A 122 18.05 -1.47 10.88
N THR A 123 16.76 -1.45 10.50
CA THR A 123 16.28 -0.74 9.30
C THR A 123 16.10 0.76 9.58
N TYR A 124 15.68 1.11 10.81
CA TYR A 124 15.55 2.52 11.23
C TYR A 124 16.89 3.25 11.26
N PHE A 125 18.00 2.56 11.58
CA PHE A 125 19.34 3.15 11.52
C PHE A 125 19.84 3.41 10.10
N ALA A 126 19.49 2.56 9.13
CA ALA A 126 19.84 2.77 7.72
C ALA A 126 19.15 4.00 7.10
N LEU A 127 17.94 4.34 7.58
CA LEU A 127 17.25 5.59 7.22
C LEU A 127 17.78 6.82 7.97
N LYS A 128 18.60 6.63 9.01
CA LYS A 128 19.07 7.69 9.92
C LYS A 128 20.53 8.10 9.70
N THR A 129 21.29 7.38 8.89
CA THR A 129 22.68 7.76 8.57
C THR A 129 22.74 8.53 7.25
N PRO A 130 22.88 9.87 7.27
CA PRO A 130 23.49 10.57 6.16
C PRO A 130 24.98 10.22 6.20
N THR A 131 25.40 9.15 5.54
CA THR A 131 26.79 9.09 5.10
C THR A 131 26.92 10.14 4.01
N MET A 132 27.59 11.23 4.37
CA MET A 132 28.10 12.18 3.38
C MET A 132 28.80 11.39 2.26
N ASP A 133 28.49 11.80 1.04
CA ASP A 133 29.07 11.41 -0.26
C ASP A 133 28.31 10.43 -1.16
N THR A 134 27.23 9.77 -0.71
CA THR A 134 26.23 9.18 -1.63
C THR A 134 24.89 8.94 -0.93
N LYS A 135 23.86 9.75 -1.26
CA LYS A 135 22.45 9.43 -0.98
C LYS A 135 22.18 8.11 -1.71
N PRO A 136 21.77 7.01 -1.06
CA PRO A 136 21.36 5.82 -1.80
C PRO A 136 20.22 6.28 -2.70
N ASP A 137 20.33 5.98 -3.99
CA ASP A 137 19.32 6.37 -4.95
C ASP A 137 17.98 5.77 -4.52
N LEU A 138 17.11 6.59 -3.93
CA LEU A 138 15.85 6.17 -3.32
C LEU A 138 14.91 5.59 -4.39
N ALA A 139 15.13 5.98 -5.65
CA ALA A 139 14.54 5.38 -6.84
C ALA A 139 14.93 3.91 -7.02
N THR A 140 16.19 3.55 -6.73
CA THR A 140 16.70 2.19 -6.87
C THR A 140 16.19 1.25 -5.77
N ILE A 141 15.97 1.75 -4.54
CA ILE A 141 15.40 0.94 -3.44
C ILE A 141 13.92 0.61 -3.66
N THR A 142 13.18 1.50 -4.32
CA THR A 142 11.73 1.35 -4.59
C THR A 142 11.42 0.69 -5.94
N ARG A 143 12.33 0.77 -6.91
CA ARG A 143 12.15 0.23 -8.29
C ARG A 143 13.02 -0.99 -8.60
N GLY A 144 14.00 -1.30 -7.75
CA GLY A 144 14.86 -2.46 -7.87
C GLY A 144 14.22 -3.78 -7.41
N SER A 145 14.88 -4.89 -7.75
CA SER A 145 14.54 -6.21 -7.21
C SER A 145 14.69 -6.21 -5.68
N PRO A 146 13.85 -6.96 -4.94
CA PRO A 146 13.87 -6.95 -3.48
C PRO A 146 15.27 -7.31 -2.96
N PRO A 147 15.73 -6.69 -1.85
CA PRO A 147 17.02 -7.04 -1.27
C PRO A 147 17.05 -8.54 -0.93
N LYS A 148 18.14 -9.21 -1.32
CA LYS A 148 18.37 -10.62 -0.99
C LYS A 148 18.33 -10.79 0.53
N SER A 149 17.41 -11.61 1.01
CA SER A 149 17.23 -11.88 2.44
C SER A 149 18.37 -12.76 2.96
N GLU A 150 19.51 -12.17 3.32
CA GLU A 150 20.45 -12.82 4.21
C GLU A 150 20.07 -12.51 5.66
N GLY A 151 19.54 -13.51 6.36
CA GLY A 151 19.64 -13.61 7.83
C GLY A 151 18.61 -12.87 8.70
N VAL A 152 17.36 -12.70 8.28
CA VAL A 152 16.32 -12.11 9.16
C VAL A 152 15.73 -13.19 10.08
N ASN A 153 16.34 -13.33 11.27
CA ASN A 153 15.88 -14.21 12.34
C ASN A 153 14.49 -13.80 12.87
N ARG A 154 13.51 -14.66 12.61
CA ARG A 154 12.43 -15.14 13.50
C ARG A 154 12.20 -14.35 14.81
N LEU A 155 11.64 -13.15 14.71
CA LEU A 155 10.79 -12.53 15.73
C LEU A 155 9.62 -11.87 14.97
N GLU A 156 8.63 -12.71 14.72
CA GLU A 156 7.39 -12.49 13.95
C GLU A 156 6.53 -11.39 14.63
N SER A 157 6.03 -10.39 13.90
CA SER A 157 4.63 -10.37 13.40
C SER A 157 3.61 -10.67 14.52
N THR A 158 3.16 -9.67 15.29
CA THR A 158 2.21 -9.93 16.40
C THR A 158 0.95 -9.08 16.54
N ALA A 159 0.72 -8.02 15.77
CA ALA A 159 -0.58 -7.30 15.86
C ALA A 159 -1.44 -7.45 14.60
N LEU A 160 -0.83 -7.37 13.41
CA LEU A 160 -1.58 -7.36 12.15
C LEU A 160 -1.65 -8.73 11.49
N THR A 161 -0.53 -9.46 11.49
CA THR A 161 -0.45 -10.81 10.93
C THR A 161 -1.06 -11.87 11.85
N LEU A 162 -1.04 -11.67 13.18
CA LEU A 162 -1.75 -12.56 14.13
C LEU A 162 -3.27 -12.39 14.02
N SER A 163 -3.81 -11.16 13.94
CA SER A 163 -5.26 -10.98 13.84
C SER A 163 -5.92 -11.53 12.56
N ILE A 164 -5.16 -11.78 11.48
CA ILE A 164 -5.72 -12.26 10.20
C ILE A 164 -5.47 -13.77 9.99
N ASN A 165 -4.45 -14.37 10.63
CA ASN A 165 -4.07 -15.77 10.42
C ASN A 165 -4.33 -16.71 11.61
N THR A 166 -4.62 -16.24 12.83
CA THR A 166 -4.83 -17.14 13.99
C THR A 166 -6.22 -17.04 14.62
N ASN A 167 -6.88 -18.20 14.69
CA ASN A 167 -8.12 -18.44 15.43
C ASN A 167 -8.02 -17.94 16.88
N HIS A 168 -8.96 -17.06 17.28
CA HIS A 168 -9.42 -16.69 18.63
C HIS A 168 -8.43 -16.37 19.77
N LYS A 169 -7.18 -16.80 19.74
CA LYS A 169 -6.28 -16.78 20.91
C LYS A 169 -5.64 -15.42 21.17
N ASP A 170 -5.55 -14.57 20.15
CA ASP A 170 -4.71 -13.36 20.21
C ASP A 170 -5.53 -12.05 20.27
N GLU A 171 -6.85 -12.09 20.03
CA GLU A 171 -7.74 -10.95 20.35
C GLU A 171 -7.66 -10.58 21.85
N SER A 172 -7.39 -11.56 22.72
CA SER A 172 -7.20 -11.31 24.15
C SER A 172 -5.86 -10.64 24.49
N GLU A 173 -4.81 -10.83 23.70
CA GLU A 173 -3.52 -10.18 23.95
C GLU A 173 -3.51 -8.72 23.48
N ALA A 174 -4.09 -8.43 22.30
CA ALA A 174 -4.20 -7.06 21.83
C ALA A 174 -5.13 -6.20 22.71
N SER A 175 -6.21 -6.79 23.26
CA SER A 175 -7.08 -6.11 24.24
C SER A 175 -6.44 -6.02 25.64
N ALA A 176 -5.47 -6.88 25.97
CA ALA A 176 -4.74 -6.82 27.25
C ALA A 176 -3.73 -5.66 27.34
N THR A 177 -3.24 -5.13 26.21
CA THR A 177 -2.24 -4.05 26.21
C THR A 177 -2.83 -2.65 26.47
N ASN A 178 -4.16 -2.49 26.38
CA ASN A 178 -4.88 -1.22 26.47
C ASN A 178 -4.27 -0.07 25.62
N ASP A 179 -3.51 -0.41 24.57
CA ASP A 179 -2.86 0.57 23.70
C ASP A 179 -3.92 1.20 22.76
N PRO A 180 -4.13 2.53 22.79
CA PRO A 180 -5.07 3.21 21.91
C PRO A 180 -4.85 2.92 20.42
N TRP A 181 -3.60 2.71 19.99
CA TRP A 181 -3.27 2.40 18.60
C TRP A 181 -3.74 1.00 18.20
N CYS A 182 -3.51 -0.01 19.05
CA CYS A 182 -3.98 -1.38 18.82
C CYS A 182 -5.51 -1.41 18.75
N ASN A 183 -6.19 -0.73 19.69
CA ASN A 183 -7.65 -0.63 19.72
C ASN A 183 -8.21 0.06 18.45
N SER A 184 -7.58 1.15 18.00
CA SER A 184 -7.96 1.84 16.76
C SER A 184 -7.75 0.95 15.53
N THR A 185 -6.63 0.24 15.46
CA THR A 185 -6.31 -0.68 14.36
C THR A 185 -7.30 -1.84 14.29
N LEU A 186 -7.58 -2.49 15.42
CA LEU A 186 -8.58 -3.56 15.50
C LEU A 186 -9.96 -3.08 15.08
N LYS A 187 -10.35 -1.86 15.51
CA LYS A 187 -11.62 -1.26 15.09
C LYS A 187 -11.70 -1.11 13.57
N LYS A 188 -10.63 -0.66 12.90
CA LYS A 188 -10.59 -0.52 11.44
C LYS A 188 -10.70 -1.87 10.73
N LEU A 189 -9.96 -2.87 11.21
CA LEU A 189 -10.03 -4.23 10.64
C LEU A 189 -11.44 -4.82 10.80
N LYS A 190 -12.10 -4.65 11.95
CA LYS A 190 -13.47 -5.12 12.20
C LYS A 190 -14.53 -4.41 11.34
N GLN A 191 -14.21 -3.24 10.79
CA GLN A 191 -15.10 -2.49 9.89
C GLN A 191 -14.90 -2.86 8.41
N ALA A 192 -13.83 -3.56 8.06
CA ALA A 192 -13.53 -4.00 6.70
C ALA A 192 -14.19 -5.34 6.38
N SER A 193 -14.31 -5.66 5.09
CA SER A 193 -14.78 -6.99 4.66
C SER A 193 -13.74 -8.05 5.07
N PRO A 194 -14.15 -9.12 5.78
CA PRO A 194 -13.26 -10.21 6.15
C PRO A 194 -12.62 -10.91 4.94
N LEU A 195 -13.38 -11.08 3.85
CA LEU A 195 -12.88 -11.70 2.62
C LEU A 195 -11.84 -10.80 1.96
N SER A 196 -12.15 -9.50 1.82
CA SER A 196 -11.22 -8.52 1.25
C SER A 196 -9.93 -8.41 2.05
N LEU A 197 -9.98 -8.52 3.38
CA LEU A 197 -8.78 -8.54 4.22
C LEU A 197 -7.86 -9.73 3.86
N LYS A 198 -8.38 -10.95 3.77
CA LYS A 198 -7.57 -12.13 3.42
C LYS A 198 -7.01 -12.05 2.00
N VAL A 199 -7.84 -11.67 1.03
CA VAL A 199 -7.45 -11.53 -0.38
C VAL A 199 -6.37 -10.46 -0.54
N SER A 200 -6.51 -9.31 0.13
CA SER A 200 -5.54 -8.22 0.11
C SER A 200 -4.21 -8.62 0.73
N LEU A 201 -4.24 -9.30 1.88
CA LEU A 201 -3.02 -9.78 2.54
C LEU A 201 -2.22 -10.74 1.64
N ARG A 202 -2.91 -11.69 1.01
CA ARG A 202 -2.29 -12.61 0.06
C ARG A 202 -1.70 -11.87 -1.15
N SER A 203 -2.45 -10.95 -1.74
CA SER A 203 -1.99 -10.16 -2.89
C SER A 203 -0.72 -9.36 -2.57
N ILE A 204 -0.69 -8.65 -1.44
CA ILE A 204 0.48 -7.88 -1.00
C ILE A 204 1.69 -8.81 -0.80
N ARG A 205 1.50 -9.96 -0.15
CA ARG A 205 2.61 -10.91 0.12
C ARG A 205 3.18 -11.53 -1.13
N GLU A 206 2.34 -11.96 -2.05
CA GLU A 206 2.79 -12.49 -3.34
C GLU A 206 3.42 -11.40 -4.23
N GLY A 207 2.93 -10.16 -4.15
CA GLY A 207 3.46 -9.00 -4.87
C GLY A 207 4.92 -8.64 -4.52
N ARG A 208 5.42 -9.12 -3.36
CA ARG A 208 6.82 -8.96 -2.94
C ARG A 208 7.81 -9.63 -3.90
N PHE A 209 7.36 -10.68 -4.59
CA PHE A 209 8.20 -11.51 -5.46
C PHE A 209 7.85 -11.35 -6.95
N GLN A 210 7.03 -10.38 -7.30
CA GLN A 210 6.50 -10.17 -8.65
C GLN A 210 6.91 -8.82 -9.22
N THR A 211 6.99 -8.76 -10.55
CA THR A 211 7.11 -7.49 -11.29
C THR A 211 5.79 -6.73 -11.25
N LEU A 212 5.82 -5.43 -11.59
CA LEU A 212 4.61 -4.62 -11.70
C LEU A 212 3.60 -5.25 -12.66
N ASP A 213 4.08 -5.76 -13.81
CA ASP A 213 3.24 -6.40 -14.81
C ASP A 213 2.49 -7.61 -14.26
N GLN A 214 3.20 -8.46 -13.52
CA GLN A 214 2.62 -9.63 -12.89
C GLN A 214 1.59 -9.23 -11.82
N CYS A 215 1.89 -8.19 -11.03
CA CYS A 215 0.94 -7.65 -10.06
C CYS A 215 -0.32 -7.11 -10.75
N LEU A 216 -0.19 -6.30 -11.82
CA LEU A 216 -1.31 -5.74 -12.56
C LEU A 216 -2.20 -6.83 -13.19
N ILE A 217 -1.60 -7.85 -13.79
CA ILE A 217 -2.34 -8.98 -14.38
C ILE A 217 -3.11 -9.75 -13.30
N ARG A 218 -2.49 -10.01 -12.14
CA ARG A 218 -3.15 -10.68 -11.02
C ARG A 218 -4.27 -9.83 -10.43
N GLU A 219 -4.01 -8.56 -10.16
CA GLU A 219 -5.00 -7.64 -9.59
C GLU A 219 -6.19 -7.46 -10.52
N TYR A 220 -5.98 -7.37 -11.83
CA TYR A 220 -7.06 -7.35 -12.82
C TYR A 220 -7.97 -8.59 -12.68
N ARG A 221 -7.38 -9.79 -12.61
CA ARG A 221 -8.14 -11.03 -12.40
C ARG A 221 -8.91 -10.99 -11.08
N MET A 222 -8.27 -10.59 -10.00
CA MET A 222 -8.92 -10.43 -8.70
C MET A 222 -10.09 -9.45 -8.78
N SER A 223 -9.95 -8.34 -9.53
CA SER A 223 -10.99 -7.34 -9.74
C SER A 223 -12.17 -7.89 -10.52
N CYS A 224 -11.93 -8.60 -11.62
CA CYS A 224 -12.98 -9.28 -12.37
C CYS A 224 -13.75 -10.28 -11.49
N GLN A 225 -13.02 -11.10 -10.72
CA GLN A 225 -13.64 -12.06 -9.79
C GLN A 225 -14.45 -11.36 -8.69
N GLY A 226 -13.90 -10.32 -8.08
CA GLY A 226 -14.56 -9.56 -7.01
C GLY A 226 -15.80 -8.79 -7.45
N ILE A 227 -15.88 -8.37 -8.71
CA ILE A 227 -17.03 -7.64 -9.27
C ILE A 227 -18.07 -8.62 -9.87
N SER A 228 -17.69 -9.85 -10.18
CA SER A 228 -18.56 -10.86 -10.81
C SER A 228 -19.78 -11.27 -9.96
N LYS A 229 -19.73 -11.02 -8.64
CA LYS A 229 -20.71 -11.47 -7.63
C LYS A 229 -20.82 -12.99 -7.46
N GLN A 230 -19.91 -13.76 -8.06
CA GLN A 230 -19.92 -15.22 -7.92
C GLN A 230 -19.39 -15.69 -6.56
N ILE A 231 -18.44 -14.95 -5.98
CA ILE A 231 -17.78 -15.30 -4.71
C ILE A 231 -18.46 -14.58 -3.53
N SER A 232 -18.68 -13.28 -3.67
CA SER A 232 -19.30 -12.43 -2.65
C SER A 232 -19.93 -11.19 -3.28
N ASN A 233 -20.91 -10.60 -2.58
CA ASN A 233 -21.51 -9.30 -2.91
C ASN A 233 -20.86 -8.13 -2.14
N ASP A 234 -19.79 -8.38 -1.39
CA ASP A 234 -19.18 -7.40 -0.48
C ASP A 234 -18.80 -6.10 -1.17
N PHE A 235 -18.30 -6.12 -2.41
CA PHE A 235 -17.98 -4.88 -3.13
C PHE A 235 -19.22 -3.99 -3.31
N CYS A 236 -20.34 -4.56 -3.75
CA CYS A 236 -21.60 -3.83 -3.90
C CYS A 236 -22.18 -3.38 -2.57
N GLU A 237 -22.06 -4.20 -1.52
CA GLU A 237 -22.52 -3.83 -0.18
C GLU A 237 -21.67 -2.71 0.44
N GLY A 238 -20.36 -2.73 0.21
CA GLY A 238 -19.45 -1.68 0.64
C GLY A 238 -19.71 -0.36 -0.06
N ASP A 239 -19.91 -0.40 -1.38
CA ASP A 239 -20.33 0.77 -2.16
C ASP A 239 -21.69 1.31 -1.70
N ARG A 240 -22.67 0.43 -1.46
CA ARG A 240 -23.95 0.81 -0.89
C ARG A 240 -23.77 1.54 0.44
N ALA A 241 -23.06 0.93 1.38
CA ALA A 241 -22.90 1.45 2.74
C ALA A 241 -22.09 2.75 2.82
N ARG A 242 -21.10 2.94 1.94
CA ARG A 242 -20.13 4.05 2.04
C ARG A 242 -20.32 5.16 1.01
N VAL A 243 -20.84 4.84 -0.16
CA VAL A 243 -20.95 5.80 -1.27
C VAL A 243 -22.40 6.19 -1.51
N LEU A 244 -23.31 5.21 -1.58
CA LEU A 244 -24.71 5.44 -1.92
C LEU A 244 -25.53 5.89 -0.71
N ASP A 245 -25.76 4.98 0.24
CA ASP A 245 -26.62 5.21 1.41
C ASP A 245 -25.88 5.96 2.51
N LYS A 246 -24.55 5.79 2.58
CA LYS A 246 -23.67 6.43 3.59
C LYS A 246 -24.11 6.14 5.03
N ASP A 247 -24.63 4.94 5.28
CA ASP A 247 -24.97 4.46 6.62
C ASP A 247 -23.75 3.97 7.40
N PHE A 248 -22.63 3.72 6.70
CA PHE A 248 -21.40 3.15 7.25
C PHE A 248 -21.61 1.83 8.00
N ALA A 249 -22.66 1.08 7.64
CA ALA A 249 -23.08 -0.17 8.28
C ALA A 249 -23.18 -1.32 7.24
N PRO A 250 -22.06 -1.69 6.60
CA PRO A 250 -22.05 -2.76 5.62
C PRO A 250 -22.34 -4.13 6.25
N LYS A 251 -23.05 -4.97 5.50
CA LYS A 251 -23.42 -6.34 5.86
C LYS A 251 -22.55 -7.34 5.09
N TRP A 252 -21.35 -7.56 5.60
CA TRP A 252 -20.37 -8.44 4.94
C TRP A 252 -20.82 -9.90 4.89
N GLU A 253 -20.54 -10.54 3.76
CA GLU A 253 -20.72 -11.96 3.50
C GLU A 253 -19.42 -12.53 2.92
N PRO A 254 -18.61 -13.24 3.74
CA PRO A 254 -18.90 -13.76 5.07
C PRO A 254 -18.73 -12.69 6.19
N PRO A 255 -19.45 -12.82 7.32
CA PRO A 255 -19.49 -11.76 8.35
C PRO A 255 -18.28 -11.76 9.30
N SER A 256 -17.38 -12.75 9.23
CA SER A 256 -16.20 -12.82 10.09
C SER A 256 -15.04 -13.57 9.41
N LEU A 257 -13.81 -13.39 9.91
CA LEU A 257 -12.59 -13.95 9.33
C LEU A 257 -12.56 -15.49 9.36
N GLU A 258 -13.17 -16.09 10.39
CA GLU A 258 -13.26 -17.54 10.59
C GLU A 258 -14.16 -18.21 9.55
N LYS A 259 -15.11 -17.45 9.00
CA LYS A 259 -16.06 -17.93 7.99
C LYS A 259 -15.55 -17.77 6.56
N VAL A 260 -14.42 -17.09 6.36
CA VAL A 260 -13.76 -17.02 5.06
C VAL A 260 -12.98 -18.32 4.83
N SER A 261 -13.46 -19.17 3.93
CA SER A 261 -12.73 -20.39 3.54
C SER A 261 -11.56 -20.08 2.61
N ASP A 262 -10.59 -20.98 2.55
CA ASP A 262 -9.46 -20.85 1.62
C ASP A 262 -9.93 -20.92 0.16
N ASP A 263 -10.94 -21.73 -0.15
CA ASP A 263 -11.54 -21.82 -1.49
C ASP A 263 -12.09 -20.46 -1.96
N MET A 264 -12.73 -19.68 -1.08
CA MET A 264 -13.21 -18.33 -1.43
C MET A 264 -12.04 -17.42 -1.80
N VAL A 265 -10.93 -17.50 -1.07
CA VAL A 265 -9.73 -16.72 -1.37
C VAL A 265 -9.11 -17.20 -2.67
N ASP A 266 -8.95 -18.51 -2.87
CA ASP A 266 -8.35 -19.10 -4.07
C ASP A 266 -9.09 -18.72 -5.35
N GLN A 267 -10.42 -18.62 -5.31
CA GLN A 267 -11.24 -18.22 -6.46
C GLN A 267 -10.91 -16.81 -6.97
N TYR A 268 -10.47 -15.88 -6.12
CA TYR A 268 -10.00 -14.55 -6.58
C TYR A 268 -8.74 -14.62 -7.46
N PHE A 269 -7.91 -15.66 -7.28
CA PHE A 269 -6.64 -15.83 -7.99
C PHE A 269 -6.76 -16.82 -9.16
N ALA A 270 -7.90 -17.53 -9.26
CA ALA A 270 -8.18 -18.51 -10.29
C ALA A 270 -8.30 -17.85 -11.68
N PRO A 271 -7.77 -18.49 -12.75
CA PRO A 271 -7.86 -17.96 -14.11
C PRO A 271 -9.28 -17.54 -14.50
N LEU A 272 -9.38 -16.47 -15.27
CA LEU A 272 -10.65 -16.03 -15.83
C LEU A 272 -11.11 -17.00 -16.93
N GLY A 273 -12.42 -17.08 -17.15
CA GLY A 273 -13.03 -17.93 -18.18
C GLY A 273 -12.78 -17.40 -19.60
N GLU A 274 -13.14 -18.20 -20.62
CA GLU A 274 -12.90 -17.86 -22.03
C GLU A 274 -13.52 -16.52 -22.48
N SER A 275 -14.58 -16.06 -21.81
CA SER A 275 -15.25 -14.79 -22.11
C SER A 275 -14.49 -13.55 -21.62
N GLU A 276 -13.57 -13.70 -20.67
CA GLU A 276 -12.80 -12.60 -20.08
C GLU A 276 -11.30 -12.96 -20.12
N PRO A 277 -10.56 -12.59 -21.17
CA PRO A 277 -9.14 -12.91 -21.26
C PRO A 277 -8.34 -12.19 -20.17
N ASN A 278 -7.17 -12.71 -19.82
CA ASN A 278 -6.26 -11.99 -18.91
C ASN A 278 -5.84 -10.64 -19.52
N LEU A 279 -5.50 -9.68 -18.66
CA LEU A 279 -4.97 -8.37 -19.06
C LEU A 279 -3.73 -8.53 -19.94
N GLU A 280 -3.81 -8.02 -21.16
CA GLU A 280 -2.66 -7.90 -22.06
C GLU A 280 -2.05 -6.50 -21.93
N LEU A 281 -0.84 -6.43 -21.36
CA LEU A 281 -0.12 -5.17 -21.23
C LEU A 281 0.60 -4.82 -22.54
N PRO A 282 0.67 -3.53 -22.92
CA PRO A 282 1.34 -3.09 -24.15
C PRO A 282 2.88 -3.07 -23.97
N SER A 283 3.48 -4.19 -23.54
CA SER A 283 4.90 -4.27 -23.21
C SER A 283 5.82 -3.95 -24.39
N LYS A 284 5.34 -4.12 -25.63
CA LYS A 284 6.07 -3.79 -26.87
C LYS A 284 6.12 -2.30 -27.19
N GLN A 285 5.25 -1.49 -26.60
CA GLN A 285 5.19 -0.04 -26.79
C GLN A 285 5.92 0.73 -25.69
N ARG A 286 6.47 0.02 -24.69
CA ARG A 286 7.25 0.66 -23.65
C ARG A 286 8.56 1.14 -24.25
N GLU A 287 8.79 2.44 -24.17
CA GLU A 287 10.11 3.00 -24.42
C GLU A 287 11.10 2.33 -23.45
N ALA A 288 12.28 1.98 -23.97
CA ALA A 288 13.36 1.54 -23.10
C ALA A 288 13.75 2.73 -22.22
N PHE A 289 13.46 2.65 -20.92
CA PHE A 289 14.00 3.57 -19.95
C PHE A 289 15.52 3.33 -19.90
N ASN A 290 16.29 4.20 -20.57
CA ASN A 290 17.74 4.26 -20.47
C ASN A 290 18.15 5.12 -19.27
#